data_AF-A0A534FPF0-F1
#
_entry.id   AF-A0A534FPF0-F1
#
_cell.length_a   1.000
_cell.length_b   1.000
_cell.length_c   1.000
_cell.angle_alpha   90.00
_cell.angle_beta   90.00
_cell.angle_gamma   90.00
#
_symmetry.space_group_name_H-M   'P 1'
#
loop_
_entity.id
_entity.type
_entity.pdbx_description
1 polymer ?
#
loop_
_entity_poly.entity_id
_entity_poly.type
_entity_poly.pdbx_seq_one_letter_code
_entity_poly.pdbx_strand_id
1 'polypeptide(L)' 'MAEYWYDSHDGLRLFSRVYSGPAADAPVVLCLHGLMRNSRDFGDLATHLAARYRVIAPDIR' A
#
# COMPACT_ATOMS: atom_id res chain seq x y z
N MET A 1 4.62 -6.46 -7.15
CA MET A 1 3.64 -6.29 -6.06
C MET A 1 3.92 -7.36 -5.03
N ALA A 2 3.99 -6.98 -3.76
CA ALA A 2 4.14 -7.89 -2.63
C ALA A 2 3.05 -7.62 -1.59
N GLU A 3 2.70 -8.64 -0.83
CA GLU A 3 1.71 -8.60 0.23
C GLU A 3 2.41 -8.59 1.58
N TYR A 4 1.99 -7.68 2.46
CA TYR A 4 2.54 -7.54 3.80
C TYR A 4 1.43 -7.64 4.84
N TRP A 5 1.69 -8.43 5.88
CA TRP A 5 0.86 -8.50 7.07
C TRP A 5 1.66 -7.95 8.24
N TYR A 6 1.00 -7.18 9.11
CA TYR A 6 1.62 -6.62 10.31
C TYR A 6 0.59 -6.52 11.43
N ASP A 7 1.07 -6.59 12.67
CA ASP A 7 0.23 -6.41 13.83
C ASP A 7 0.21 -4.93 14.21
N SER A 8 -1.00 -4.39 14.40
CA SER A 8 -1.19 -3.06 14.95
C SER A 8 -0.87 -3.04 16.45
N HIS A 9 -0.78 -1.84 17.01
CA HIS A 9 -0.49 -1.67 18.44
C HIS A 9 -1.57 -2.34 19.33
N ASP A 10 -2.82 -2.39 18.88
CA ASP A 10 -3.97 -2.95 19.60
C ASP A 10 -4.22 -4.43 19.28
N GLY A 11 -3.28 -5.09 18.58
CA GLY A 11 -3.30 -6.53 18.35
C GLY A 11 -4.14 -6.98 17.14
N LEU A 12 -4.58 -6.05 16.29
CA LEU A 12 -5.23 -6.38 15.03
C LEU A 12 -4.19 -6.75 13.97
N ARG A 13 -4.46 -7.84 13.25
CA ARG A 13 -3.64 -8.22 12.10
C ARG A 13 -4.11 -7.48 10.85
N LEU A 14 -3.29 -6.57 10.35
CA LEU A 14 -3.58 -5.70 9.22
C LEU A 14 -2.83 -6.14 7.95
N PHE A 15 -3.38 -5.78 6.80
CA PHE A 15 -2.88 -6.13 5.48
C PHE A 15 -2.43 -4.88 4.71
N SER A 16 -1.41 -5.00 3.89
CA SER A 16 -1.02 -3.97 2.92
C SER A 16 -0.53 -4.58 1.62
N ARG A 17 -0.89 -3.95 0.50
CA ARG A 17 -0.22 -4.15 -0.78
C ARG A 17 0.95 -3.18 -0.91
N VAL A 18 2.08 -3.68 -1.36
CA VAL A 18 3.28 -2.86 -1.61
C VAL A 18 3.76 -3.05 -3.03
N TYR A 19 3.91 -1.94 -3.73
CA TYR A 19 4.46 -1.85 -5.08
C TYR A 19 5.86 -1.25 -4.97
N SER A 20 6.86 -2.01 -5.42
CA SER A 20 8.25 -1.55 -5.43
C SER A 20 8.39 -0.31 -6.30
N GLY A 21 9.14 0.68 -5.82
CA GLY A 21 9.57 1.80 -6.65
C GLY A 21 10.78 1.44 -7.53
N PRO A 22 11.24 2.35 -8.40
CA PRO A 22 12.35 2.11 -9.32
C PRO A 22 13.71 1.96 -8.62
N ALA A 23 13.84 2.47 -7.39
CA ALA A 23 15.06 2.43 -6.59
C ALA A 23 14.73 2.30 -5.10
N ALA A 24 15.73 1.92 -4.28
CA ALA A 24 15.56 1.71 -2.84
C ALA A 24 15.22 3.00 -2.08
N ASP A 25 15.69 4.15 -2.57
CA ASP A 25 15.49 5.50 -2.04
C ASP A 25 14.33 6.24 -2.73
N ALA A 26 13.57 5.57 -3.60
CA ALA A 26 12.42 6.17 -4.25
C ALA A 26 11.42 6.71 -3.22
N PRO A 27 10.88 7.93 -3.43
CA PRO A 27 9.90 8.51 -2.51
C PRO A 27 8.68 7.61 -2.35
N VAL A 28 8.06 7.65 -1.17
CA VAL A 28 6.95 6.76 -0.82
C VAL A 28 5.61 7.48 -0.96
N VAL A 29 4.64 6.81 -1.57
CA VAL A 29 3.23 7.22 -1.59
C VAL A 29 2.42 6.25 -0.74
N LEU A 30 1.64 6.78 0.19
CA LEU A 30 0.68 6.03 1.00
C LEU A 30 -0.73 6.27 0.46
N CYS A 31 -1.39 5.21 -0.01
CA CYS A 31 -2.74 5.28 -0.55
C CYS A 31 -3.76 4.81 0.49
N LEU A 32 -4.57 5.75 1.00
CA LEU A 32 -5.61 5.48 1.98
C LEU A 32 -6.98 5.46 1.30
N HIS A 33 -7.70 4.36 1.43
CA HIS A 33 -9.01 4.20 0.82
C HIS A 33 -10.12 4.86 1.67
N GLY A 34 -11.32 5.03 1.08
CA GLY A 34 -12.50 5.50 1.80
C GLY A 34 -13.18 4.42 2.65
N LEU A 35 -14.20 4.81 3.43
CA LEU A 35 -14.82 4.01 4.52
C LEU A 35 -15.20 2.56 4.17
N MET A 36 -15.78 2.32 2.98
CA MET A 36 -16.28 1.00 2.56
C MET A 36 -15.43 0.37 1.44
N ARG A 37 -14.19 0.80 1.31
CA ARG A 37 -13.25 0.37 0.27
C ARG A 37 -12.09 -0.42 0.87
N ASN A 38 -11.16 -0.87 0.02
CA ASN A 38 -9.92 -1.51 0.43
C ASN A 38 -8.80 -1.19 -0.57
N SER A 39 -7.58 -1.65 -0.30
CA SER A 39 -6.38 -1.41 -1.11
C SER A 39 -6.49 -1.84 -2.58
N ARG A 40 -7.46 -2.70 -2.96
CA ARG A 40 -7.63 -3.17 -4.34
C ARG A 40 -8.03 -2.04 -5.29
N ASP A 41 -8.70 -1.02 -4.78
CA ASP A 41 -9.12 0.15 -5.57
C ASP A 41 -7.93 0.91 -6.18
N PHE A 42 -6.74 0.78 -5.59
CA PHE A 42 -5.55 1.46 -6.06
C PHE A 42 -4.73 0.64 -7.08
N GLY A 43 -5.17 -0.53 -7.53
CA GLY A 43 -4.36 -1.43 -8.36
C GLY A 43 -3.72 -0.75 -9.58
N ASP A 44 -4.53 -0.07 -10.39
CA ASP A 44 -4.07 0.61 -11.60
C ASP A 44 -3.25 1.86 -11.27
N LEU A 45 -3.71 2.67 -10.30
CA LEU A 45 -3.01 3.88 -9.87
C LEU A 45 -1.63 3.56 -9.27
N ALA A 46 -1.56 2.58 -8.38
CA ALA A 46 -0.33 2.15 -7.74
C ALA A 46 0.66 1.57 -8.76
N THR A 47 0.17 0.84 -9.76
CA THR A 47 1.01 0.32 -10.86
C THR A 47 1.59 1.47 -11.68
N HIS A 48 0.80 2.50 -11.98
CA HIS A 48 1.28 3.69 -12.68
C HIS A 48 2.31 4.48 -11.84
N LEU A 49 2.02 4.71 -10.56
CA LEU A 49 2.90 5.45 -9.65
C LEU A 49 4.19 4.68 -9.32
N ALA A 50 4.19 3.35 -9.37
CA ALA A 50 5.35 2.50 -9.12
C ALA A 50 6.56 2.80 -10.03
N ALA A 51 6.33 3.44 -11.19
CA ALA A 51 7.41 3.90 -12.06
C ALA A 51 8.31 4.97 -11.42
N ARG A 52 7.82 5.69 -10.40
CA ARG A 52 8.54 6.78 -9.72
C ARG A 52 8.57 6.66 -8.20
N TYR A 53 7.60 5.96 -7.61
CA TYR A 53 7.38 5.91 -6.17
C TYR A 53 7.34 4.47 -5.68
N ARG A 54 7.74 4.23 -4.43
CA ARG A 54 7.27 3.04 -3.71
C ARG A 54 5.83 3.31 -3.25
N VAL A 55 4.88 2.44 -3.59
CA VAL A 55 3.48 2.65 -3.21
C VAL A 55 3.08 1.64 -2.14
N ILE A 56 2.49 2.13 -1.05
CA ILE A 56 1.97 1.33 0.05
C ILE A 56 0.46 1.59 0.14
N ALA A 57 -0.35 0.54 0.06
CA ALA A 57 -1.80 0.60 0.15
C ALA A 57 -2.28 -0.35 1.26
N PRO A 58 -2.44 0.14 2.50
CA PRO A 58 -2.96 -0.66 3.62
C PRO A 58 -4.48 -0.82 3.53
N ASP A 59 -4.98 -1.93 4.08
CA ASP A 59 -6.38 -2.11 4.43
C ASP A 59 -6.58 -1.65 5.88
N ILE A 60 -7.32 -0.57 6.06
CA ILE A 60 -7.55 0.07 7.37
C ILE A 60 -8.73 -0.64 8.06
N ARG A 61 -8.64 -0.85 9.37
CA ARG A 61 -9.71 -1.37 10.22
C ARG A 61 -9.88 -0.53 11.47
#